data_AF-W6THP1-F1
#
_entry.id   AF-W6THP1-F1
#
_cell.length_a   1.000
_cell.length_b   1.000
_cell.length_c   1.000
_cell.angle_alpha   90.00
_cell.angle_beta   90.00
_cell.angle_gamma   90.00
#
_symmetry.space_group_name_H-M   'P 1'
#
loop_
_entity.id
_entity.type
_entity.pdbx_description
1 polymer ?
#
loop_
_entity_poly.entity_id
_entity_poly.type
_entity_poly.pdbx_seq_one_letter_code
_entity_poly.pdbx_strand_id
1 'polypeptide(L)'
;MNKKNFKKLIIIIITFLNLECSSESIFSQLSKLQKINSNNNILDSSSPSGISLINNTLYIAAMHLFKKENGNITRVNFSNSYEFVIDLVNVSGTTYLLVQNKNGQLELYSFEDNNWKLLFQKNVTPIKFLKSISISEITAAYILAIENNGKQIILDTKGNNQTPNSATHNDKFYQISNSNKSITGRFAKIWKLNSSEVTKVNTTNEIMAIIDTNIRGLQETLVFTGRNTDSTDNKFEIYSNKDNYKFPIFNRDNIGEFIAYFAREFHDIILIGSSNGFVELIKDKDTFILQPPSQSVLSGSYNGSQLSKTRLNDIIPISKEIIYILTQGKGLWKIENKKLIKE
;
A
#
# COMPACT_ATOMS: atom_id res chain seq x y z
N MET A 1 -44.37 27.47 23.89
CA MET A 1 -43.70 27.77 22.59
C MET A 1 -44.62 27.34 21.46
N ASN A 2 -44.95 28.21 20.50
CA ASN A 2 -45.95 27.89 19.47
C ASN A 2 -45.40 26.84 18.46
N LYS A 3 -46.22 25.89 17.97
CA LYS A 3 -45.79 24.73 17.14
C LYS A 3 -44.90 25.11 15.94
N LYS A 4 -45.13 26.29 15.37
CA LYS A 4 -44.35 26.85 14.24
C LYS A 4 -42.90 27.21 14.64
N ASN A 5 -42.70 27.69 15.87
CA ASN A 5 -41.36 28.02 16.40
C ASN A 5 -40.59 26.75 16.78
N PHE A 6 -41.27 25.70 17.22
CA PHE A 6 -40.65 24.41 17.51
C PHE A 6 -40.15 23.71 16.22
N LYS A 7 -40.95 23.73 15.14
CA LYS A 7 -40.50 23.26 13.81
C LYS A 7 -39.29 24.03 13.29
N LYS A 8 -39.26 25.35 13.45
CA LYS A 8 -38.15 26.20 13.00
C LYS A 8 -36.87 25.90 13.79
N LEU A 9 -36.98 25.68 15.10
CA LEU A 9 -35.87 25.28 15.96
C LEU A 9 -35.33 23.89 15.59
N ILE A 10 -36.22 22.91 15.37
CA ILE A 10 -35.84 21.56 14.92
C ILE A 10 -35.12 21.62 13.57
N ILE A 11 -35.64 22.40 12.62
CA ILE A 11 -34.97 22.56 11.32
C ILE A 11 -33.58 23.18 11.51
N ILE A 12 -33.43 24.23 12.32
CA ILE A 12 -32.10 24.83 12.58
C ILE A 12 -31.15 23.83 13.22
N ILE A 13 -31.60 23.02 14.20
CA ILE A 13 -30.79 21.99 14.83
C ILE A 13 -30.40 20.89 13.83
N ILE A 14 -31.33 20.45 12.97
CA ILE A 14 -31.07 19.48 11.91
C ILE A 14 -30.12 20.06 10.84
N THR A 15 -30.24 21.34 10.51
CA THR A 15 -29.33 22.01 9.57
C THR A 15 -27.95 22.20 10.19
N PHE A 16 -27.84 22.50 11.49
CA PHE A 16 -26.55 22.55 12.22
C PHE A 16 -25.91 21.16 12.33
N LEU A 17 -26.68 20.11 12.63
CA LEU A 17 -26.21 18.72 12.65
C LEU A 17 -25.79 18.22 11.25
N ASN A 18 -26.42 18.71 10.18
CA ASN A 18 -26.01 18.41 8.80
C ASN A 18 -24.83 19.28 8.31
N LEU A 19 -24.65 20.48 8.86
CA LEU A 19 -23.52 21.37 8.55
C LEU A 19 -22.22 20.93 9.25
N GLU A 20 -22.30 20.14 10.33
CA GLU A 20 -21.13 19.47 10.93
C GLU A 20 -20.63 18.25 10.13
N CYS A 21 -21.30 17.86 9.04
CA CYS A 21 -20.96 16.64 8.31
C CYS A 21 -20.82 16.82 6.79
N SER A 22 -20.22 17.93 6.36
CA SER A 22 -19.55 17.98 5.05
C SER A 22 -18.06 18.25 5.26
N SER A 23 -17.35 17.30 5.89
CA SER A 23 -15.89 17.37 5.97
C SER A 23 -15.34 17.29 4.55
N GLU A 24 -14.70 18.38 4.10
CA GLU A 24 -13.99 18.41 2.84
C GLU A 24 -13.00 17.23 2.79
N SER A 25 -13.07 16.39 1.74
CA SER A 25 -12.24 15.18 1.65
C SER A 25 -10.75 15.50 1.81
N ILE A 26 -9.98 14.55 2.37
CA ILE A 26 -8.53 14.70 2.57
C ILE A 26 -7.83 15.21 1.31
N PHE A 27 -8.20 14.65 0.16
CA PHE A 27 -7.57 15.01 -1.12
C PHE A 27 -7.82 16.45 -1.54
N SER A 28 -9.02 16.98 -1.29
CA SER A 28 -9.35 18.39 -1.62
C SER A 28 -8.58 19.35 -0.72
N GLN A 29 -8.38 18.99 0.56
CA GLN A 29 -7.50 19.75 1.45
C GLN A 29 -6.03 19.62 1.04
N LEU A 30 -5.56 18.42 0.66
CA LEU A 30 -4.18 18.19 0.20
C LEU A 30 -3.87 18.92 -1.11
N SER A 31 -4.80 18.92 -2.07
CA SER A 31 -4.62 19.59 -3.36
C SER A 31 -4.59 21.11 -3.21
N LYS A 32 -5.33 21.68 -2.26
CA LYS A 32 -5.22 23.11 -1.89
C LYS A 32 -3.86 23.45 -1.27
N LEU A 33 -3.33 22.55 -0.43
CA LEU A 33 -2.05 22.75 0.26
C LEU A 33 -0.82 22.51 -0.63
N GLN A 34 -0.97 21.72 -1.70
CA GLN A 34 0.06 21.49 -2.70
C GLN A 34 -0.21 22.41 -3.90
N LYS A 35 0.55 23.50 -4.06
CA LYS A 35 0.50 24.30 -5.30
C LYS A 35 1.04 23.44 -6.46
N ILE A 36 0.17 22.73 -7.17
CA ILE A 36 0.55 21.87 -8.29
C ILE A 36 0.91 22.77 -9.49
N ASN A 37 2.21 22.96 -9.75
CA ASN A 37 2.71 23.47 -11.02
C ASN A 37 3.02 22.25 -11.91
N SER A 38 2.19 22.04 -12.93
CA SER A 38 2.08 20.82 -13.74
C SER A 38 3.28 20.45 -14.62
N ASN A 39 4.36 21.23 -14.64
CA ASN A 39 5.32 21.16 -15.76
C ASN A 39 6.56 20.30 -15.51
N ASN A 40 6.86 19.84 -14.29
CA ASN A 40 8.07 19.04 -13.99
C ASN A 40 7.84 17.83 -13.06
N ASN A 41 6.61 17.34 -12.91
CA ASN A 41 6.31 16.27 -11.97
C ASN A 41 6.51 14.87 -12.58
N ILE A 42 7.56 14.17 -12.15
CA ILE A 42 7.72 12.69 -12.32
C ILE A 42 6.74 11.93 -11.39
N LEU A 43 6.12 12.62 -10.43
CA LEU A 43 5.07 12.11 -9.55
C LEU A 43 3.78 12.87 -9.82
N ASP A 44 2.91 12.27 -10.63
CA ASP A 44 1.57 12.78 -10.81
C ASP A 44 0.79 12.68 -9.49
N SER A 45 0.27 13.81 -9.02
CA SER A 45 -0.77 14.00 -8.00
C SER A 45 -0.44 13.85 -6.51
N SER A 46 -1.18 14.61 -5.72
CA SER A 46 -1.40 14.62 -4.26
C SER A 46 -1.84 13.28 -3.63
N SER A 47 -1.44 12.15 -4.22
CA SER A 47 -1.82 10.81 -3.82
C SER A 47 -0.99 10.36 -2.62
N PRO A 48 -1.63 9.84 -1.55
CA PRO A 48 -0.90 9.27 -0.43
C PRO A 48 -0.04 8.08 -0.87
N SER A 49 1.21 8.06 -0.43
CA SER A 49 2.14 6.95 -0.60
C SER A 49 2.28 6.10 0.67
N GLY A 50 1.96 6.68 1.83
CA GLY A 50 1.91 6.00 3.12
C GLY A 50 1.02 6.72 4.12
N ILE A 51 0.55 6.01 5.13
CA ILE A 51 -0.21 6.58 6.24
C ILE A 51 0.21 5.92 7.56
N SER A 52 -0.02 6.62 8.66
CA SER A 52 0.13 6.06 10.01
C SER A 52 -0.81 6.77 10.98
N LEU A 53 -1.42 6.01 11.89
CA LEU A 53 -2.15 6.58 13.01
C LEU A 53 -1.22 6.62 14.24
N ILE A 54 -0.97 7.82 14.76
CA ILE A 54 -0.12 8.04 15.94
C ILE A 54 -0.92 8.87 16.94
N ASN A 55 -1.18 8.34 18.15
CA ASN A 55 -1.93 9.05 19.20
C ASN A 55 -3.26 9.65 18.70
N ASN A 56 -4.03 8.88 17.92
CA ASN A 56 -5.28 9.30 17.25
C ASN A 56 -5.14 10.39 16.18
N THR A 57 -3.93 10.81 15.85
CA THR A 57 -3.63 11.68 14.72
C THR A 57 -3.29 10.83 13.50
N LEU A 58 -3.99 11.07 12.39
CA LEU A 58 -3.68 10.42 11.11
C LEU A 58 -2.61 11.22 10.38
N TYR A 59 -1.42 10.65 10.26
CA TYR A 59 -0.34 11.15 9.43
C TYR A 59 -0.43 10.56 8.02
N ILE A 60 -0.18 11.40 7.02
CA ILE A 60 -0.33 11.07 5.60
C ILE A 60 0.93 11.52 4.88
N ALA A 61 1.69 10.57 4.34
CA ALA A 61 2.77 10.82 3.40
C ALA A 61 2.18 10.97 2.00
N ALA A 62 2.45 12.12 1.39
CA ALA A 62 2.33 12.37 -0.05
C ALA A 62 3.62 13.09 -0.46
N MET A 63 3.57 14.10 -1.33
CA MET A 63 4.74 14.96 -1.62
C MET A 63 5.34 15.62 -0.35
N HIS A 64 4.50 15.89 0.63
CA HIS A 64 4.88 16.36 1.97
C HIS A 64 4.21 15.49 3.03
N LEU A 65 4.61 15.69 4.29
CA LEU A 65 3.92 15.08 5.42
C LEU A 65 2.76 15.98 5.85
N PHE A 66 1.61 15.36 6.05
CA PHE A 66 0.41 16.01 6.57
C PHE A 66 -0.08 15.27 7.80
N LYS A 67 -0.81 15.98 8.68
CA LYS A 67 -1.55 15.39 9.79
C LYS A 67 -3.01 15.84 9.74
N LYS A 68 -3.93 14.92 10.00
CA LYS A 68 -5.36 15.15 10.19
C LYS A 68 -5.68 15.03 11.67
N GLU A 69 -6.12 16.14 12.27
CA GLU A 69 -6.54 16.24 13.67
C GLU A 69 -7.88 16.98 13.72
N ASN A 70 -8.89 16.40 14.38
CA ASN A 70 -10.23 16.99 14.48
C ASN A 70 -10.83 17.40 13.12
N GLY A 71 -10.61 16.60 12.08
CA GLY A 71 -11.10 16.84 10.72
C GLY A 71 -10.27 17.83 9.89
N ASN A 72 -9.30 18.53 10.49
CA ASN A 72 -8.47 19.52 9.82
C ASN A 72 -7.12 18.93 9.40
N ILE A 73 -6.71 19.22 8.16
CA ILE A 73 -5.43 18.78 7.62
C ILE A 73 -4.44 19.92 7.64
N THR A 74 -3.28 19.66 8.22
CA THR A 74 -2.17 20.62 8.27
C THR A 74 -0.89 19.96 7.76
N ARG A 75 -0.06 20.74 7.07
CA ARG A 75 1.28 20.30 6.67
C ARG A 75 2.18 20.26 7.91
N VAL A 76 2.97 19.20 8.01
CA VAL A 76 3.99 19.04 9.07
C VAL A 76 5.33 19.52 8.53
N ASN A 77 5.92 20.51 9.20
CA ASN A 77 7.30 20.92 8.94
C ASN A 77 8.20 20.24 9.97
N PHE A 78 8.86 19.17 9.54
CA PHE A 78 9.70 18.33 10.42
C PHE A 78 11.20 18.49 10.16
N SER A 79 11.60 19.05 9.02
CA SER A 79 13.00 19.30 8.67
C SER A 79 13.11 20.37 7.58
N ASN A 80 14.27 21.02 7.49
CA ASN A 80 14.62 21.94 6.40
C ASN A 80 15.47 21.26 5.30
N SER A 81 15.95 20.03 5.52
CA SER A 81 16.78 19.30 4.55
C SER A 81 15.95 18.61 3.47
N TYR A 82 14.70 18.26 3.77
CA TYR A 82 13.89 17.45 2.86
C TYR A 82 13.40 18.22 1.63
N GLU A 83 13.26 17.49 0.53
CA GLU A 83 12.58 17.94 -0.68
C GLU A 83 11.21 17.26 -0.80
N PHE A 84 11.21 15.92 -0.70
CA PHE A 84 10.00 15.10 -0.85
C PHE A 84 9.87 14.08 0.26
N VAL A 85 8.64 13.91 0.75
CA VAL A 85 8.27 12.72 1.50
C VAL A 85 7.98 11.59 0.52
N ILE A 86 8.52 10.40 0.79
CA ILE A 86 8.42 9.24 -0.10
C ILE A 86 7.37 8.27 0.40
N ASP A 87 7.43 7.89 1.67
CA ASP A 87 6.52 6.90 2.27
C ASP A 87 6.52 7.04 3.81
N LEU A 88 5.54 6.43 4.46
CA LEU A 88 5.33 6.44 5.90
C LEU A 88 4.81 5.08 6.34
N VAL A 89 5.36 4.56 7.44
CA VAL A 89 5.01 3.24 7.96
C VAL A 89 5.09 3.21 9.49
N ASN A 90 4.14 2.56 10.16
CA ASN A 90 4.26 2.23 11.58
C ASN A 90 4.60 0.74 11.70
N VAL A 91 5.67 0.43 12.42
CA VAL A 91 6.10 -0.94 12.69
C VAL A 91 6.09 -1.14 14.20
N SER A 92 5.11 -1.91 14.68
CA SER A 92 4.97 -2.26 16.10
C SER A 92 5.08 -1.06 17.05
N GLY A 93 4.39 0.04 16.72
CA GLY A 93 4.33 1.24 17.55
C GLY A 93 5.36 2.31 17.18
N THR A 94 6.42 1.98 16.45
CA THR A 94 7.39 2.98 15.97
C THR A 94 7.02 3.44 14.56
N THR A 95 6.79 4.74 14.38
CA THR A 95 6.52 5.30 13.05
C THR A 95 7.80 5.80 12.39
N TYR A 96 8.02 5.36 11.15
CA TYR A 96 9.13 5.77 10.30
C TYR A 96 8.65 6.56 9.10
N LEU A 97 9.35 7.64 8.79
CA LEU A 97 9.10 8.50 7.63
C LEU A 97 10.31 8.43 6.69
N LEU A 98 10.07 7.98 5.47
CA LEU A 98 11.08 7.89 4.41
C LEU A 98 11.02 9.15 3.56
N VAL A 99 12.18 9.75 3.34
CA VAL A 99 12.30 11.09 2.77
C VAL A 99 13.45 11.13 1.77
N GLN A 100 13.27 11.92 0.72
CA GLN A 100 14.36 12.36 -0.15
C GLN A 100 14.74 13.80 0.22
N ASN A 101 16.01 14.03 0.49
CA ASN A 101 16.53 15.36 0.75
C ASN A 101 16.82 16.15 -0.54
N LYS A 102 17.09 17.44 -0.40
CA LYS A 102 17.38 18.36 -1.52
C LYS A 102 18.58 17.99 -2.39
N ASN A 103 19.42 17.06 -1.92
CA ASN A 103 20.54 16.51 -2.69
C ASN A 103 20.16 15.18 -3.37
N GLY A 104 18.89 14.79 -3.35
CA GLY A 104 18.40 13.52 -3.89
C GLY A 104 18.66 12.30 -3.00
N GLN A 105 19.19 12.48 -1.80
CA GLN A 105 19.63 11.39 -0.93
C GLN A 105 18.54 10.93 0.03
N LEU A 106 18.59 9.66 0.41
CA LEU A 106 17.69 9.05 1.38
C LEU A 106 17.96 9.57 2.79
N GLU A 107 16.90 10.02 3.46
CA GLU A 107 16.84 10.25 4.91
C GLU A 107 15.71 9.41 5.53
N LEU A 108 16.00 8.79 6.67
CA LEU A 108 14.99 8.07 7.46
C LEU A 108 14.78 8.80 8.78
N TYR A 109 13.54 9.15 9.09
CA TYR A 109 13.14 9.72 10.37
C TYR A 109 12.30 8.72 11.16
N SER A 110 12.37 8.81 12.49
CA SER A 110 11.44 8.15 13.41
C SER A 110 10.61 9.17 14.18
N PHE A 111 9.41 8.80 14.57
CA PHE A 111 8.59 9.61 15.47
C PHE A 111 8.82 9.18 16.92
N GLU A 112 9.42 10.05 17.71
CA GLU A 112 9.75 9.82 19.12
C GLU A 112 9.55 11.11 19.92
N ASP A 113 9.01 11.00 21.13
CA ASP A 113 8.79 12.15 22.03
C ASP A 113 8.01 13.32 21.36
N ASN A 114 6.99 12.97 20.58
CA ASN A 114 6.19 13.91 19.77
C ASN A 114 6.98 14.71 18.72
N ASN A 115 8.15 14.22 18.30
CA ASN A 115 8.98 14.87 17.30
C ASN A 115 9.55 13.87 16.27
N TRP A 116 9.90 14.37 15.09
CA TRP A 116 10.58 13.59 14.06
C TRP A 116 12.09 13.69 14.27
N LYS A 117 12.75 12.56 14.52
CA LYS A 117 14.20 12.48 14.70
C LYS A 117 14.83 11.78 13.51
N LEU A 118 15.85 12.40 12.92
CA LEU A 118 16.65 11.77 11.87
C LEU A 118 17.40 10.58 12.45
N LEU A 119 17.21 9.39 11.88
CA LEU A 119 17.93 8.18 12.26
C LEU A 119 19.22 8.04 11.47
N PHE A 120 19.14 8.18 10.15
CA PHE A 120 20.31 8.14 9.27
C PHE A 120 20.02 8.77 7.91
N GLN A 121 21.12 9.05 7.20
CA GLN A 121 21.13 9.46 5.81
C GLN A 121 22.06 8.54 5.01
N LYS A 122 21.69 8.23 3.76
CA LYS A 122 22.50 7.41 2.83
C LYS A 122 22.53 8.05 1.45
N ASN A 123 23.68 7.95 0.77
CA ASN A 123 23.87 8.45 -0.59
C ASN A 123 23.26 7.50 -1.64
N VAL A 124 21.95 7.30 -1.57
CA VAL A 124 21.13 6.51 -2.49
C VAL A 124 19.77 7.18 -2.65
N THR A 125 19.10 6.94 -3.78
CA THR A 125 17.78 7.50 -4.06
C THR A 125 16.70 6.60 -3.46
N PRO A 126 15.87 7.07 -2.52
CA PRO A 126 14.79 6.27 -1.94
C PRO A 126 13.67 6.01 -2.96
N ILE A 127 13.03 4.83 -2.90
CA ILE A 127 11.86 4.49 -3.73
C ILE A 127 10.58 4.38 -2.88
N LYS A 128 10.57 3.49 -1.88
CA LYS A 128 9.41 3.22 -1.00
C LYS A 128 9.79 2.32 0.17
N PHE A 129 8.88 2.12 1.11
CA PHE A 129 8.98 0.98 2.02
C PHE A 129 8.47 -0.31 1.36
N LEU A 130 9.19 -1.41 1.61
CA LEU A 130 8.73 -2.78 1.45
C LEU A 130 8.19 -3.24 2.80
N LYS A 131 6.86 -3.41 2.87
CA LYS A 131 6.14 -3.64 4.13
C LYS A 131 5.79 -5.13 4.26
N SER A 132 6.20 -5.73 5.37
CA SER A 132 5.78 -7.07 5.79
C SER A 132 4.52 -6.89 6.61
N ILE A 133 3.38 -7.36 6.09
CA ILE A 133 2.05 -6.99 6.61
C ILE A 133 1.31 -8.24 7.09
N SER A 134 1.06 -8.32 8.40
CA SER A 134 0.17 -9.32 8.98
C SER A 134 -1.31 -8.90 8.83
N ILE A 135 -2.23 -9.74 9.30
CA ILE A 135 -3.67 -9.47 9.24
C ILE A 135 -4.05 -8.19 9.99
N SER A 136 -3.30 -7.79 11.03
CA SER A 136 -3.66 -6.67 11.91
C SER A 136 -2.69 -5.49 11.89
N GLU A 137 -1.45 -5.69 11.46
CA GLU A 137 -0.42 -4.66 11.53
C GLU A 137 0.76 -4.94 10.58
N ILE A 138 1.58 -3.93 10.35
CA ILE A 138 2.88 -4.08 9.71
C ILE A 138 3.89 -4.57 10.75
N THR A 139 4.47 -5.74 10.50
CA THR A 139 5.39 -6.44 11.42
C THR A 139 6.86 -6.12 11.14
N ALA A 140 7.18 -5.71 9.91
CA ALA A 140 8.50 -5.24 9.52
C ALA A 140 8.41 -4.30 8.32
N ALA A 141 9.39 -3.40 8.19
CA ALA A 141 9.55 -2.58 7.01
C ALA A 141 11.03 -2.55 6.59
N TYR A 142 11.25 -2.53 5.28
CA TYR A 142 12.55 -2.35 4.65
C TYR A 142 12.47 -1.21 3.66
N ILE A 143 13.58 -0.57 3.36
CA ILE A 143 13.62 0.55 2.43
C ILE A 143 14.17 0.05 1.10
N LEU A 144 13.38 0.20 0.04
CA LEU A 144 13.87 0.00 -1.32
C LEU A 144 14.48 1.31 -1.82
N ALA A 145 15.72 1.26 -2.30
CA ALA A 145 16.45 2.40 -2.83
C ALA A 145 17.25 2.04 -4.08
N ILE A 146 17.76 3.04 -4.80
CA ILE A 146 18.59 2.90 -5.99
C ILE A 146 19.96 3.53 -5.71
N GLU A 147 21.03 2.76 -5.96
CA GLU A 147 22.40 3.27 -5.98
C GLU A 147 22.67 4.11 -7.24
N ASN A 148 23.70 4.96 -7.21
CA ASN A 148 24.07 5.81 -8.34
C ASN A 148 24.33 5.05 -9.66
N ASN A 149 24.69 3.76 -9.56
CA ASN A 149 24.90 2.90 -10.72
C ASN A 149 23.59 2.38 -11.34
N GLY A 150 22.43 2.56 -10.68
CA GLY A 150 21.11 2.07 -11.10
C GLY A 150 20.64 0.75 -10.45
N LYS A 151 21.49 0.11 -9.64
CA LYS A 151 21.18 -1.12 -8.91
C LYS A 151 20.19 -0.82 -7.78
N GLN A 152 19.16 -1.65 -7.64
CA GLN A 152 18.29 -1.59 -6.47
C GLN A 152 18.94 -2.26 -5.27
N ILE A 153 18.83 -1.60 -4.12
CA ILE A 153 19.25 -2.14 -2.83
C ILE A 153 18.09 -2.08 -1.83
N ILE A 154 18.18 -2.92 -0.83
CA ILE A 154 17.21 -3.01 0.26
C ILE A 154 17.95 -2.73 1.56
N LEU A 155 17.46 -1.79 2.35
CA LEU A 155 18.00 -1.46 3.67
C LEU A 155 17.00 -1.82 4.76
N ASP A 156 17.47 -2.22 5.94
CA ASP A 156 16.61 -2.24 7.13
C ASP A 156 16.41 -0.81 7.70
N THR A 157 15.57 -0.68 8.73
CA THR A 157 15.31 0.58 9.44
C THR A 157 16.51 1.09 10.26
N LYS A 158 17.63 0.36 10.28
CA LYS A 158 18.92 0.77 10.86
C LYS A 158 19.93 1.17 9.77
N GLY A 159 19.57 1.06 8.49
CA GLY A 159 20.43 1.40 7.36
C GLY A 159 21.44 0.31 6.97
N ASN A 160 21.25 -0.92 7.44
CA ASN A 160 22.06 -2.07 7.04
C ASN A 160 21.53 -2.66 5.73
N ASN A 161 22.45 -3.12 4.87
CA ASN A 161 22.08 -3.76 3.61
C ASN A 161 21.44 -5.14 3.85
N GLN A 162 20.27 -5.34 3.26
CA GLN A 162 19.47 -6.58 3.29
C GLN A 162 19.20 -7.12 1.88
N THR A 163 19.83 -6.54 0.86
CA THR A 163 19.72 -7.01 -0.53
C THR A 163 20.14 -8.47 -0.62
N PRO A 164 19.39 -9.36 -1.28
CA PRO A 164 19.81 -10.74 -1.50
C PRO A 164 21.20 -10.80 -2.15
N ASN A 165 22.06 -11.70 -1.67
CA ASN A 165 23.45 -11.82 -2.15
C ASN A 165 23.51 -12.30 -3.61
N SER A 166 22.47 -13.02 -4.04
CA SER A 166 22.29 -13.51 -5.40
C SER A 166 21.65 -12.47 -6.35
N ALA A 167 21.35 -11.26 -5.86
CA ALA A 167 20.79 -10.19 -6.68
C ALA A 167 21.83 -9.55 -7.60
N THR A 168 21.46 -9.42 -8.86
CA THR A 168 22.19 -8.82 -9.95
C THR A 168 21.76 -7.37 -10.19
N HIS A 169 22.48 -6.68 -11.08
CA HIS A 169 22.17 -5.30 -11.46
C HIS A 169 20.79 -5.13 -12.12
N ASN A 170 20.31 -6.16 -12.82
CA ASN A 170 19.07 -6.12 -13.59
C ASN A 170 17.83 -6.45 -12.75
N ASP A 171 18.02 -6.94 -11.53
CA ASP A 171 16.91 -7.29 -10.65
C ASP A 171 16.20 -6.02 -10.16
N LYS A 172 14.87 -6.07 -10.17
CA LYS A 172 13.98 -5.07 -9.57
C LYS A 172 13.07 -5.78 -8.58
N PHE A 173 12.90 -5.20 -7.40
CA PHE A 173 12.17 -5.78 -6.30
C PHE A 173 10.81 -5.12 -6.11
N TYR A 174 9.80 -5.91 -5.75
CA TYR A 174 8.42 -5.44 -5.72
C TYR A 174 7.76 -5.51 -4.34
N GLN A 175 7.66 -6.71 -3.76
CA GLN A 175 6.96 -6.93 -2.50
C GLN A 175 7.69 -7.96 -1.63
N ILE A 176 7.70 -7.70 -0.32
CA ILE A 176 8.15 -8.67 0.69
C ILE A 176 6.97 -9.45 1.26
N SER A 177 7.20 -10.72 1.59
CA SER A 177 6.22 -11.55 2.29
C SER A 177 6.07 -11.15 3.75
N ASN A 178 4.96 -11.54 4.36
CA ASN A 178 4.53 -11.15 5.70
C ASN A 178 5.22 -11.92 6.84
N SER A 179 5.84 -13.07 6.56
CA SER A 179 6.51 -13.86 7.62
C SER A 179 7.88 -14.39 7.21
N ASN A 180 8.07 -14.71 5.93
CA ASN A 180 9.25 -15.42 5.47
C ASN A 180 10.40 -14.53 5.01
N LYS A 181 10.29 -13.19 5.05
CA LYS A 181 11.31 -12.27 4.51
C LYS A 181 11.71 -12.64 3.06
N SER A 182 10.77 -13.21 2.33
CA SER A 182 10.93 -13.54 0.92
C SER A 182 10.54 -12.33 0.10
N ILE A 183 11.26 -12.05 -0.97
CA ILE A 183 11.00 -10.90 -1.83
C ILE A 183 10.85 -11.34 -3.28
N THR A 184 9.89 -10.72 -3.95
CA THR A 184 9.59 -10.92 -5.37
C THR A 184 10.21 -9.83 -6.23
N GLY A 185 10.21 -10.03 -7.54
CA GLY A 185 10.82 -9.08 -8.45
C GLY A 185 10.52 -9.37 -9.92
N ARG A 186 11.22 -8.62 -10.77
CA ARG A 186 11.04 -8.63 -12.22
C ARG A 186 11.12 -10.01 -12.87
N PHE A 187 11.92 -10.92 -12.31
CA PHE A 187 12.07 -12.25 -12.86
C PHE A 187 11.22 -13.26 -12.09
N ALA A 188 10.98 -14.43 -12.70
CA ALA A 188 10.31 -15.59 -12.10
C ALA A 188 11.13 -16.24 -10.97
N LYS A 189 11.48 -15.44 -9.96
CA LYS A 189 12.36 -15.77 -8.84
C LYS A 189 11.80 -15.16 -7.56
N ILE A 190 12.02 -15.87 -6.48
CA ILE A 190 11.76 -15.44 -5.11
C ILE A 190 13.12 -15.48 -4.40
N TRP A 191 13.53 -14.36 -3.84
CA TRP A 191 14.78 -14.27 -3.07
C TRP A 191 14.47 -14.26 -1.58
N LYS A 192 15.42 -14.75 -0.77
CA LYS A 192 15.43 -14.49 0.67
C LYS A 192 16.30 -13.27 0.96
N LEU A 193 15.80 -12.32 1.76
CA LEU A 193 16.60 -11.15 2.15
C LEU A 193 17.89 -11.56 2.85
N ASN A 194 18.96 -10.82 2.57
CA ASN A 194 20.31 -11.03 3.12
C ASN A 194 20.80 -12.50 3.03
N SER A 195 20.43 -13.18 1.96
CA SER A 195 20.77 -14.59 1.72
C SER A 195 21.06 -14.81 0.23
N SER A 196 21.77 -15.88 -0.08
CA SER A 196 21.98 -16.35 -1.45
C SER A 196 20.86 -17.25 -1.95
N GLU A 197 19.91 -17.61 -1.10
CA GLU A 197 18.79 -18.49 -1.41
C GLU A 197 17.84 -17.86 -2.45
N VAL A 198 17.57 -18.61 -3.53
CA VAL A 198 16.66 -18.24 -4.60
C VAL A 198 15.79 -19.43 -4.97
N THR A 199 14.49 -19.22 -5.01
CA THR A 199 13.53 -20.18 -5.56
C THR A 199 13.06 -19.70 -6.92
N LYS A 200 13.08 -20.58 -7.93
CA LYS A 200 12.53 -20.29 -9.26
C LYS A 200 11.05 -20.64 -9.29
N VAL A 201 10.25 -19.82 -9.95
CA VAL A 201 8.84 -20.09 -10.25
C VAL A 201 8.75 -20.57 -11.69
N ASN A 202 7.97 -21.61 -11.97
CA ASN A 202 7.84 -22.18 -13.31
C ASN A 202 6.89 -21.34 -14.19
N THR A 203 7.31 -20.12 -14.50
CA THR A 203 6.63 -19.16 -15.37
C THR A 203 7.65 -18.27 -16.06
N THR A 204 7.27 -17.65 -17.17
CA THR A 204 8.05 -16.57 -17.81
C THR A 204 7.60 -15.18 -17.37
N ASN A 205 6.48 -15.10 -16.64
CA ASN A 205 5.95 -13.84 -16.13
C ASN A 205 6.79 -13.29 -14.97
N GLU A 206 6.76 -11.97 -14.79
CA GLU A 206 7.28 -11.36 -13.56
C GLU A 206 6.49 -11.86 -12.35
N ILE A 207 7.09 -11.86 -11.17
CA ILE A 207 6.38 -12.17 -9.92
C ILE A 207 6.25 -10.89 -9.13
N MET A 208 5.02 -10.40 -8.95
CA MET A 208 4.80 -9.09 -8.35
C MET A 208 4.38 -9.20 -6.89
N ALA A 209 3.26 -9.87 -6.62
CA ALA A 209 2.78 -10.05 -5.26
C ALA A 209 3.23 -11.38 -4.64
N ILE A 210 3.39 -11.35 -3.32
CA ILE A 210 3.66 -12.52 -2.47
C ILE A 210 2.88 -12.41 -1.17
N ILE A 211 2.41 -13.53 -0.66
CA ILE A 211 1.73 -13.60 0.64
C ILE A 211 1.92 -14.99 1.25
N ASP A 212 2.23 -15.02 2.54
CA ASP A 212 2.18 -16.20 3.39
C ASP A 212 0.78 -16.25 4.02
N THR A 213 0.01 -17.29 3.71
CA THR A 213 -1.39 -17.42 4.11
C THR A 213 -1.72 -18.86 4.49
N ASN A 214 -2.84 -19.08 5.19
CA ASN A 214 -3.34 -20.43 5.42
C ASN A 214 -4.24 -20.87 4.27
N ILE A 215 -3.88 -21.97 3.62
CA ILE A 215 -4.71 -22.69 2.66
C ILE A 215 -4.56 -24.20 2.90
N ARG A 216 -5.63 -24.97 2.71
CA ARG A 216 -5.65 -26.43 3.03
C ARG A 216 -5.32 -26.75 4.49
N GLY A 217 -5.53 -25.81 5.41
CA GLY A 217 -5.20 -25.97 6.83
C GLY A 217 -3.70 -25.87 7.15
N LEU A 218 -2.86 -25.48 6.18
CA LEU A 218 -1.43 -25.31 6.35
C LEU A 218 -1.01 -23.90 5.93
N GLN A 219 0.09 -23.40 6.52
CA GLN A 219 0.70 -22.16 6.05
C GLN A 219 1.43 -22.42 4.73
N GLU A 220 1.08 -21.66 3.70
CA GLU A 220 1.70 -21.70 2.39
C GLU A 220 2.11 -20.30 1.94
N THR A 221 3.13 -20.22 1.10
CA THR A 221 3.54 -18.99 0.44
C THR A 221 3.01 -19.00 -0.99
N LEU A 222 2.14 -18.05 -1.29
CA LEU A 222 1.57 -17.84 -2.60
C LEU A 222 2.29 -16.70 -3.31
N VAL A 223 2.52 -16.88 -4.61
CA VAL A 223 3.04 -15.84 -5.49
C VAL A 223 2.14 -15.65 -6.70
N PHE A 224 2.07 -14.40 -7.14
CA PHE A 224 1.11 -13.94 -8.14
C PHE A 224 1.86 -13.44 -9.36
N THR A 225 1.51 -13.95 -10.53
CA THR A 225 2.13 -13.49 -11.77
C THR A 225 1.72 -12.05 -12.09
N GLY A 226 2.68 -11.31 -12.62
CA GLY A 226 2.49 -10.02 -13.25
C GLY A 226 2.54 -10.13 -14.78
N ARG A 227 3.06 -9.09 -15.42
CA ARG A 227 3.18 -9.00 -16.87
C ARG A 227 4.11 -10.08 -17.43
N ASN A 228 3.78 -10.62 -18.60
CA ASN A 228 4.75 -11.30 -19.45
C ASN A 228 5.49 -10.26 -20.30
N THR A 229 6.83 -10.23 -20.29
CA THR A 229 7.57 -9.30 -21.17
C THR A 229 7.53 -9.72 -22.64
N ASP A 230 7.24 -11.00 -22.91
CA ASP A 230 7.45 -11.65 -24.21
C ASP A 230 6.14 -12.13 -24.85
N SER A 231 4.98 -11.92 -24.19
CA SER A 231 3.66 -12.33 -24.67
C SER A 231 2.59 -11.28 -24.38
N THR A 232 1.62 -11.16 -25.29
CA THR A 232 0.41 -10.34 -25.10
C THR A 232 -0.67 -11.08 -24.29
N ASP A 233 -0.53 -12.38 -24.09
CA ASP A 233 -1.46 -13.21 -23.33
C ASP A 233 -1.09 -13.15 -21.83
N ASN A 234 -1.68 -12.18 -21.12
CA ASN A 234 -1.46 -11.99 -19.70
C ASN A 234 -2.37 -12.93 -18.90
N LYS A 235 -1.87 -14.13 -18.62
CA LYS A 235 -2.49 -15.06 -17.68
C LYS A 235 -2.26 -14.62 -16.25
N PHE A 236 -3.33 -14.60 -15.47
CA PHE A 236 -3.22 -14.41 -14.04
C PHE A 236 -3.15 -15.76 -13.35
N GLU A 237 -1.98 -16.07 -12.81
CA GLU A 237 -1.64 -17.35 -12.22
C GLU A 237 -1.19 -17.16 -10.78
N ILE A 238 -1.54 -18.12 -9.94
CA ILE A 238 -1.09 -18.20 -8.55
C ILE A 238 -0.32 -19.50 -8.39
N TYR A 239 0.91 -19.40 -7.88
CA TYR A 239 1.75 -20.54 -7.56
C TYR A 239 1.93 -20.65 -6.05
N SER A 240 2.11 -21.87 -5.55
CA SER A 240 2.35 -22.14 -4.12
C SER A 240 3.68 -22.85 -3.90
N ASN A 241 4.32 -22.54 -2.77
CA ASN A 241 5.50 -23.26 -2.30
C ASN A 241 5.25 -24.75 -2.05
N LYS A 242 4.02 -25.16 -1.72
CA LYS A 242 3.67 -26.57 -1.45
C LYS A 242 3.92 -27.46 -2.66
N ASP A 243 3.73 -26.92 -3.86
CA ASP A 243 3.99 -27.61 -5.12
C ASP A 243 5.35 -27.21 -5.74
N ASN A 244 6.23 -26.63 -4.91
CA ASN A 244 7.52 -26.07 -5.30
C ASN A 244 7.42 -25.09 -6.47
N TYR A 245 6.30 -24.37 -6.57
CA TYR A 245 6.00 -23.42 -7.65
C TYR A 245 6.10 -24.03 -9.06
N LYS A 246 5.85 -25.34 -9.21
CA LYS A 246 5.92 -26.06 -10.50
C LYS A 246 4.68 -25.86 -11.36
N PHE A 247 3.50 -25.87 -10.74
CA PHE A 247 2.21 -25.72 -11.42
C PHE A 247 1.39 -24.62 -10.76
N PRO A 248 0.62 -23.83 -11.54
CA PRO A 248 -0.29 -22.86 -10.98
C PRO A 248 -1.44 -23.60 -10.28
N ILE A 249 -1.73 -23.22 -9.03
CA ILE A 249 -2.89 -23.71 -8.27
C ILE A 249 -4.17 -22.91 -8.60
N PHE A 250 -4.01 -21.81 -9.32
CA PHE A 250 -5.08 -21.03 -9.91
C PHE A 250 -4.58 -20.44 -11.22
N ASN A 251 -5.40 -20.50 -12.27
CA ASN A 251 -5.16 -19.81 -13.54
C ASN A 251 -6.47 -19.19 -14.01
N ARG A 252 -6.39 -17.95 -14.50
CA ARG A 252 -7.47 -17.27 -15.19
C ARG A 252 -6.96 -16.65 -16.49
N ASP A 253 -7.41 -17.23 -17.59
CA ASP A 253 -7.14 -16.75 -18.94
C ASP A 253 -8.06 -15.55 -19.28
N ASN A 254 -7.71 -14.80 -20.34
CA ASN A 254 -8.52 -13.70 -20.91
C ASN A 254 -8.88 -12.57 -19.92
N ILE A 255 -8.03 -12.28 -18.92
CA ILE A 255 -8.27 -11.23 -17.94
C ILE A 255 -7.73 -9.84 -18.36
N GLY A 256 -7.16 -9.73 -19.57
CA GLY A 256 -6.57 -8.48 -20.09
C GLY A 256 -5.27 -8.11 -19.38
N GLU A 257 -4.91 -6.82 -19.34
CA GLU A 257 -3.70 -6.31 -18.65
C GLU A 257 -3.84 -6.30 -17.11
N PHE A 258 -4.21 -7.44 -16.51
CA PHE A 258 -4.28 -7.58 -15.07
C PHE A 258 -2.88 -7.85 -14.50
N ILE A 259 -2.44 -6.97 -13.60
CA ILE A 259 -1.14 -7.09 -12.93
C ILE A 259 -1.37 -6.96 -11.42
N ALA A 260 -1.06 -8.00 -10.64
CA ALA A 260 -1.22 -7.99 -9.18
C ALA A 260 0.00 -7.35 -8.49
N TYR A 261 -0.05 -6.05 -8.20
CA TYR A 261 1.06 -5.32 -7.58
C TYR A 261 1.32 -5.70 -6.12
N PHE A 262 0.27 -6.05 -5.39
CA PHE A 262 0.38 -6.50 -4.01
C PHE A 262 -0.80 -7.36 -3.59
N ALA A 263 -0.59 -8.19 -2.58
CA ALA A 263 -1.62 -9.02 -1.95
C ALA A 263 -1.61 -8.83 -0.41
N ARG A 264 -2.79 -8.75 0.20
CA ARG A 264 -2.99 -8.61 1.66
C ARG A 264 -4.12 -9.51 2.14
N GLU A 265 -3.92 -10.22 3.24
CA GLU A 265 -4.99 -11.02 3.84
C GLU A 265 -5.82 -10.14 4.79
N PHE A 266 -7.14 -10.23 4.65
CA PHE A 266 -8.12 -9.54 5.48
C PHE A 266 -9.40 -10.37 5.57
N HIS A 267 -9.83 -10.69 6.79
CA HIS A 267 -11.04 -11.50 7.04
C HIS A 267 -11.11 -12.77 6.17
N ASP A 268 -10.03 -13.55 6.16
CA ASP A 268 -9.89 -14.81 5.39
C ASP A 268 -9.95 -14.68 3.86
N ILE A 269 -10.02 -13.45 3.34
CA ILE A 269 -9.94 -13.10 1.91
C ILE A 269 -8.57 -12.52 1.62
N ILE A 270 -8.05 -12.72 0.40
CA ILE A 270 -6.89 -12.01 -0.09
C ILE A 270 -7.34 -10.84 -0.95
N LEU A 271 -7.05 -9.62 -0.50
CA LEU A 271 -7.19 -8.40 -1.29
C LEU A 271 -5.98 -8.26 -2.21
N ILE A 272 -6.22 -8.15 -3.50
CA ILE A 272 -5.18 -7.95 -4.51
C ILE A 272 -5.34 -6.56 -5.09
N GLY A 273 -4.29 -5.75 -4.99
CA GLY A 273 -4.19 -4.48 -5.71
C GLY A 273 -3.61 -4.70 -7.10
N SER A 274 -4.19 -4.07 -8.11
CA SER A 274 -3.83 -4.27 -9.51
C SER A 274 -3.84 -2.99 -10.34
N SER A 275 -3.38 -3.10 -11.59
CA SER A 275 -3.50 -2.09 -12.66
C SER A 275 -4.94 -1.64 -12.88
N ASN A 276 -5.88 -2.56 -12.66
CA ASN A 276 -7.32 -2.35 -12.67
C ASN A 276 -7.85 -2.41 -11.23
N GLY A 277 -7.18 -1.68 -10.32
CA GLY A 277 -7.60 -1.37 -8.97
C GLY A 277 -7.51 -2.48 -7.95
N PHE A 278 -8.61 -3.08 -7.54
CA PHE A 278 -8.60 -4.10 -6.49
C PHE A 278 -9.69 -5.14 -6.68
N VAL A 279 -9.36 -6.34 -6.25
CA VAL A 279 -10.17 -7.54 -6.35
C VAL A 279 -10.02 -8.36 -5.09
N GLU A 280 -11.03 -9.19 -4.84
CA GLU A 280 -11.02 -10.16 -3.77
C GLU A 280 -10.77 -11.54 -4.35
N LEU A 281 -9.84 -12.24 -3.73
CA LEU A 281 -9.59 -13.63 -3.97
C LEU A 281 -10.07 -14.39 -2.74
N ILE A 282 -11.26 -14.99 -2.85
CA ILE A 282 -11.72 -15.95 -1.86
C ILE A 282 -10.86 -17.20 -2.01
N LYS A 283 -10.24 -17.63 -0.92
CA LYS A 283 -9.57 -18.91 -0.82
C LYS A 283 -10.46 -19.91 -0.08
N ASP A 284 -10.72 -21.04 -0.69
CA ASP A 284 -11.21 -22.25 -0.03
C ASP A 284 -10.18 -23.37 -0.28
N LYS A 285 -10.19 -24.43 0.53
CA LYS A 285 -9.16 -25.48 0.63
C LYS A 285 -8.44 -25.73 -0.69
N ASP A 286 -9.14 -26.04 -1.77
CA ASP A 286 -8.52 -26.36 -3.06
C ASP A 286 -8.98 -25.45 -4.22
N THR A 287 -9.70 -24.38 -3.92
CA THR A 287 -10.27 -23.51 -4.96
C THR A 287 -10.11 -22.04 -4.62
N PHE A 288 -9.84 -21.25 -5.65
CA PHE A 288 -9.90 -19.81 -5.54
C PHE A 288 -11.00 -19.25 -6.42
N ILE A 289 -11.71 -18.26 -5.89
CA ILE A 289 -12.71 -17.51 -6.64
C ILE A 289 -12.26 -16.05 -6.65
N LEU A 290 -11.86 -15.60 -7.84
CA LEU A 290 -11.58 -14.19 -8.08
C LEU A 290 -12.88 -13.48 -8.38
N GLN A 291 -13.27 -12.57 -7.50
CA GLN A 291 -14.49 -11.80 -7.60
C GLN A 291 -14.19 -10.29 -7.60
N PRO A 292 -15.06 -9.48 -8.24
CA PRO A 292 -15.16 -8.08 -7.87
C PRO A 292 -15.34 -7.99 -6.35
N PRO A 293 -14.85 -6.93 -5.71
CA PRO A 293 -15.01 -6.79 -4.27
C PRO A 293 -16.47 -7.00 -3.86
N SER A 294 -16.69 -7.88 -2.88
CA SER A 294 -17.98 -8.45 -2.53
C SER A 294 -18.91 -7.38 -1.99
N GLN A 295 -19.62 -6.75 -2.91
CA GLN A 295 -20.57 -5.68 -2.66
C GLN A 295 -19.89 -4.45 -2.02
N SER A 296 -20.14 -3.29 -2.62
CA SER A 296 -20.14 -2.05 -1.82
C SER A 296 -20.86 -2.37 -0.52
N VAL A 297 -20.31 -1.95 0.59
CA VAL A 297 -20.82 -2.25 1.92
C VAL A 297 -22.08 -1.41 2.25
N LEU A 298 -22.90 -1.22 1.21
CA LEU A 298 -24.11 -0.44 1.04
C LEU A 298 -23.94 1.08 1.07
N SER A 299 -25.01 1.77 0.67
CA SER A 299 -25.02 2.68 -0.49
C SER A 299 -24.34 4.04 -0.30
N GLY A 300 -23.05 4.11 -0.69
CA GLY A 300 -22.52 5.21 -1.48
C GLY A 300 -22.47 4.80 -2.96
N SER A 301 -22.34 5.75 -3.90
CA SER A 301 -22.43 5.57 -5.36
C SER A 301 -21.33 4.72 -6.02
N TYR A 302 -20.82 3.70 -5.33
CA TYR A 302 -19.78 2.81 -5.81
C TYR A 302 -20.41 1.52 -6.36
N ASN A 303 -20.77 1.54 -7.64
CA ASN A 303 -21.20 0.35 -8.39
C ASN A 303 -19.96 -0.42 -8.88
N GLY A 304 -19.65 -1.53 -8.22
CA GLY A 304 -18.56 -2.42 -8.61
C GLY A 304 -18.94 -3.37 -9.76
N SER A 305 -18.20 -3.30 -10.87
CA SER A 305 -17.54 -4.40 -11.63
C SER A 305 -16.97 -3.80 -12.93
N GLN A 306 -15.90 -4.29 -13.59
CA GLN A 306 -15.23 -5.60 -13.63
C GLN A 306 -13.69 -5.44 -13.41
N LEU A 307 -13.17 -5.56 -12.18
CA LEU A 307 -11.78 -5.25 -11.76
C LEU A 307 -11.57 -3.71 -11.65
N SER A 308 -11.57 -3.17 -10.44
CA SER A 308 -11.94 -1.78 -10.12
C SER A 308 -11.11 -0.65 -10.78
N LYS A 309 -11.77 0.40 -11.30
CA LYS A 309 -11.15 1.45 -12.15
C LYS A 309 -10.22 2.46 -11.43
N THR A 310 -9.60 2.09 -10.32
CA THR A 310 -8.83 3.01 -9.49
C THR A 310 -7.48 2.40 -9.14
N ARG A 311 -6.39 2.85 -9.78
CA ARG A 311 -5.04 2.40 -9.43
C ARG A 311 -4.78 2.58 -7.94
N LEU A 312 -4.33 1.52 -7.29
CA LEU A 312 -3.99 1.54 -5.86
C LEU A 312 -2.50 1.81 -5.66
N ASN A 313 -2.19 2.57 -4.60
CA ASN A 313 -0.82 2.74 -4.12
C ASN A 313 -0.46 1.67 -3.08
N ASP A 314 -1.33 1.41 -2.11
CA ASP A 314 -1.11 0.41 -1.05
C ASP A 314 -2.42 0.07 -0.33
N ILE A 315 -2.41 -1.04 0.42
CA ILE A 315 -3.44 -1.43 1.38
C ILE A 315 -2.75 -1.68 2.72
N ILE A 316 -3.16 -0.93 3.75
CA ILE A 316 -2.52 -0.88 5.06
C ILE A 316 -3.54 -1.27 6.13
N PRO A 317 -3.43 -2.46 6.74
CA PRO A 317 -4.20 -2.80 7.93
C PRO A 317 -3.65 -2.03 9.14
N ILE A 318 -4.58 -1.41 9.86
CA ILE A 318 -4.32 -0.72 11.13
C ILE A 318 -4.82 -1.58 12.30
N SER A 319 -5.85 -2.40 12.06
CA SER A 319 -6.32 -3.42 12.98
C SER A 319 -6.99 -4.55 12.20
N LYS A 320 -7.46 -5.58 12.91
CA LYS A 320 -8.27 -6.65 12.30
C LYS A 320 -9.57 -6.14 11.67
N GLU A 321 -10.08 -4.99 12.12
CA GLU A 321 -11.36 -4.43 11.69
C GLU A 321 -11.21 -3.21 10.78
N ILE A 322 -10.01 -2.61 10.75
CA ILE A 322 -9.74 -1.36 10.03
C ILE A 322 -8.59 -1.52 9.05
N ILE A 323 -8.90 -1.29 7.77
CA ILE A 323 -7.92 -1.21 6.69
C ILE A 323 -8.06 0.12 5.97
N TYR A 324 -6.94 0.75 5.65
CA TYR A 324 -6.92 1.85 4.71
C TYR A 324 -6.49 1.40 3.32
N ILE A 325 -7.14 1.96 2.30
CA ILE A 325 -6.84 1.75 0.90
C ILE A 325 -6.37 3.08 0.33
N LEU A 326 -5.11 3.13 -0.11
CA LEU A 326 -4.52 4.30 -0.74
C LEU A 326 -4.76 4.23 -2.24
N THR A 327 -5.47 5.22 -2.80
CA THR A 327 -5.76 5.26 -4.23
C THR A 327 -5.03 6.41 -4.94
N GLN A 328 -4.55 6.15 -6.16
CA GLN A 328 -4.01 7.20 -7.03
C GLN A 328 -5.14 8.12 -7.51
N GLY A 329 -5.01 9.41 -7.22
CA GLY A 329 -5.89 10.47 -7.71
C GLY A 329 -7.35 10.43 -7.22
N LYS A 330 -7.75 9.44 -6.42
CA LYS A 330 -9.15 9.27 -5.96
C LYS A 330 -9.35 9.33 -4.44
N GLY A 331 -8.27 9.48 -3.66
CA GLY A 331 -8.31 9.78 -2.23
C GLY A 331 -7.91 8.62 -1.30
N LEU A 332 -8.13 8.84 -0.01
CA LEU A 332 -7.96 7.86 1.05
C LEU A 332 -9.30 7.18 1.33
N TRP A 333 -9.30 5.86 1.38
CA TRP A 333 -10.48 5.09 1.75
C TRP A 333 -10.18 4.28 3.00
N LYS A 334 -11.20 4.06 3.82
CA LYS A 334 -11.15 3.27 5.04
C LYS A 334 -12.21 2.18 4.95
N ILE A 335 -11.84 0.94 5.17
CA ILE A 335 -12.77 -0.14 5.49
C ILE A 335 -12.77 -0.25 7.01
N GLU A 336 -13.93 -0.07 7.64
CA GLU A 336 -14.13 -0.19 9.09
C GLU A 336 -15.39 -0.99 9.37
N ASN A 337 -15.29 -2.06 10.15
CA ASN A 337 -16.41 -2.97 10.43
C ASN A 337 -17.10 -3.44 9.15
N LYS A 338 -16.26 -3.88 8.21
CA LYS A 338 -16.61 -4.25 6.84
C LYS A 338 -17.16 -3.12 5.99
N LYS A 339 -17.32 -1.86 6.45
CA LYS A 339 -17.87 -0.72 5.69
C LYS A 339 -16.83 0.15 5.01
N LEU A 340 -17.00 0.43 3.72
CA LEU A 340 -16.12 1.31 2.95
C LEU A 340 -16.56 2.78 3.11
N ILE A 341 -15.65 3.60 3.61
CA ILE A 341 -15.84 5.01 3.92
C ILE A 341 -14.77 5.80 3.17
N LYS A 342 -15.15 6.93 2.56
CA LYS A 342 -14.21 7.88 1.97
C LYS A 342 -13.79 8.89 3.04
N GLU A 343 -12.49 9.11 3.20
CA GLU A 343 -11.90 9.94 4.29
C GLU A 343 -11.46 11.35 3.88
#